data_AF-A0A0F5FXN4-F1
#
_entry.id   AF-A0A0F5FXN4-F1
#
_cell.length_a   1.000
_cell.length_b   1.000
_cell.length_c   1.000
_cell.angle_alpha   90.00
_cell.angle_beta   90.00
_cell.angle_gamma   90.00
#
_symmetry.space_group_name_H-M   'P 1'
#
loop_
_entity.id
_entity.type
_entity.pdbx_description
1 polymer ?
#
loop_
_entity_poly.entity_id
_entity_poly.type
_entity_poly.pdbx_seq_one_letter_code
_entity_poly.pdbx_strand_id
1 'polypeptide(L)'
;MKRILPHPVLAGFLLILWLVLQQSAGLGHILLGGAIAIVASLAAHAVIPEPVTLRRPLKFVQLLVVAGIDIIRSNLAVLSVLLHPRPRPTAGFIEMKLELTNTFGLAILACILTATPGSAWLEYDREKSSVLIHVFDLVDANEWARTIKARYETLLLEVFQ
;
A
#
# COMPACT_ATOMS: atom_id res chain seq x y z
N MET A 1 0.28 9.11 29.18
CA MET A 1 -0.31 8.07 28.30
C MET A 1 0.61 7.59 27.17
N LYS A 2 1.53 8.42 26.63
CA LYS A 2 2.56 8.01 25.63
C LYS A 2 3.65 7.02 26.11
N ARG A 3 3.50 6.40 27.29
CA ARG A 3 4.56 5.62 27.95
C ARG A 3 4.25 4.13 28.17
N ILE A 4 3.02 3.69 27.87
CA ILE A 4 2.59 2.29 28.14
C ILE A 4 2.29 1.54 26.82
N LEU A 5 1.93 2.24 25.74
CA LEU A 5 1.65 1.65 24.43
C LEU A 5 2.37 2.44 23.34
N PRO A 6 3.47 1.91 22.76
CA PRO A 6 4.22 2.62 21.72
C PRO A 6 3.39 2.80 20.44
N HIS A 7 2.52 1.83 20.11
CA HIS A 7 1.66 1.86 18.93
C HIS A 7 0.18 1.60 19.30
N PRO A 8 -0.56 2.61 19.82
CA PRO A 8 -1.95 2.43 20.27
C PRO A 8 -2.91 2.14 19.10
N VAL A 9 -2.65 2.71 17.93
CA VAL A 9 -3.43 2.45 16.71
C VAL A 9 -3.30 0.99 16.28
N LEU A 10 -2.08 0.44 16.34
CA LEU A 10 -1.83 -0.97 16.01
C LEU A 10 -2.54 -1.90 16.99
N ALA A 11 -2.47 -1.61 18.29
CA ALA A 11 -3.18 -2.40 19.30
C ALA A 11 -4.71 -2.37 19.09
N GLY A 12 -5.27 -1.20 18.81
CA GLY A 12 -6.69 -1.06 18.47
C GLY A 12 -7.07 -1.87 17.23
N PHE A 13 -6.28 -1.77 16.16
CA PHE A 13 -6.50 -2.54 14.92
C PHE A 13 -6.44 -4.06 15.16
N LEU A 14 -5.43 -4.55 15.89
CA LEU A 14 -5.28 -5.97 16.20
C LEU A 14 -6.45 -6.50 17.05
N LEU A 15 -6.94 -5.71 18.01
CA LEU A 15 -8.13 -6.07 18.78
C LEU A 15 -9.38 -6.14 17.89
N ILE A 16 -9.61 -5.15 17.02
CA ILE A 16 -10.74 -5.17 16.10
C ILE A 16 -10.65 -6.40 15.18
N LEU A 17 -9.47 -6.66 14.61
CA LEU A 17 -9.21 -7.82 13.76
C LEU A 17 -9.51 -9.12 14.51
N TRP A 18 -9.05 -9.25 15.76
CA TRP A 18 -9.34 -10.39 16.61
C TRP A 18 -10.85 -10.62 16.80
N LEU A 19 -11.60 -9.57 17.17
CA LEU A 19 -13.04 -9.67 17.40
C LEU A 19 -13.81 -10.01 16.11
N VAL A 20 -13.35 -9.48 14.97
CA VAL A 20 -13.89 -9.83 13.65
C VAL A 20 -13.60 -11.29 13.33
N LEU A 21 -12.38 -11.78 13.53
CA LEU A 21 -12.05 -13.19 13.27
C LEU A 21 -12.84 -14.14 14.16
N GLN A 22 -13.05 -13.76 15.42
CA GLN A 22 -13.79 -14.57 16.38
C GLN A 22 -15.32 -14.43 16.26
N GLN A 23 -15.80 -13.46 15.49
CA GLN A 23 -17.23 -13.16 15.31
C GLN A 23 -17.97 -12.97 16.64
N SER A 24 -17.30 -12.45 17.67
CA SER A 24 -17.86 -12.32 19.02
C SER A 24 -17.25 -11.16 19.78
N ALA A 25 -18.13 -10.35 20.39
CA ALA A 25 -17.77 -9.24 21.29
C ALA A 25 -17.97 -9.59 22.77
N GLY A 26 -17.96 -10.87 23.12
CA GLY A 26 -18.02 -11.31 24.51
C GLY A 26 -16.83 -10.78 25.33
N LEU A 27 -17.06 -10.50 26.62
CA LEU A 27 -16.04 -9.96 27.55
C LEU A 27 -14.73 -10.77 27.52
N GLY A 28 -14.80 -12.10 27.44
CA GLY A 28 -13.62 -12.96 27.36
C GLY A 28 -12.74 -12.69 26.13
N HIS A 29 -13.34 -12.46 24.95
CA HIS A 29 -12.60 -12.16 23.72
C HIS A 29 -12.04 -10.74 23.70
N ILE A 30 -12.75 -9.79 24.30
CA ILE A 30 -12.24 -8.43 24.45
C ILE A 30 -10.98 -8.44 25.35
N LEU A 31 -11.03 -9.15 26.48
CA LEU A 31 -9.90 -9.25 27.40
C LEU A 31 -8.70 -9.99 26.79
N LEU A 32 -8.95 -11.17 26.20
CA LEU A 32 -7.89 -11.98 25.59
C LEU A 32 -7.29 -11.28 24.35
N GLY A 33 -8.13 -10.78 23.45
CA GLY A 33 -7.71 -10.03 22.27
C GLY A 33 -6.96 -8.75 22.66
N GLY A 34 -7.40 -8.07 23.72
CA GLY A 34 -6.73 -6.87 24.22
C GLY A 34 -5.33 -7.17 24.75
N ALA A 35 -5.18 -8.24 25.53
CA ALA A 35 -3.88 -8.70 26.01
C ALA A 35 -2.93 -9.05 24.84
N ILE A 36 -3.41 -9.82 23.87
CA ILE A 36 -2.65 -10.19 22.67
C ILE A 36 -2.25 -8.93 21.88
N ALA A 37 -3.18 -8.01 21.66
CA ALA A 37 -2.93 -6.78 20.91
C ALA A 37 -1.89 -5.87 21.59
N ILE A 38 -1.89 -5.78 22.93
CA ILE A 38 -0.88 -5.04 23.67
C ILE A 38 0.49 -5.71 23.53
N VAL A 39 0.59 -7.02 23.75
CA VAL A 39 1.84 -7.77 23.62
C VAL A 39 2.41 -7.64 22.21
N ALA A 40 1.58 -7.82 21.19
CA ALA A 40 1.98 -7.66 19.80
C ALA A 40 2.43 -6.23 19.48
N SER A 41 1.73 -5.20 19.99
CA SER A 41 2.11 -3.79 19.81
C SER A 41 3.45 -3.46 20.47
N LEU A 42 3.73 -4.04 21.65
CA LEU A 42 5.02 -3.91 22.33
C LEU A 42 6.13 -4.61 21.55
N ALA A 43 5.89 -5.84 21.05
CA ALA A 43 6.84 -6.57 20.23
C ALA A 43 7.14 -5.84 18.91
N ALA A 44 6.13 -5.24 18.29
CA ALA A 44 6.28 -4.46 17.06
C ALA A 44 7.23 -3.26 17.21
N HIS A 45 7.37 -2.70 18.42
CA HIS A 45 8.30 -1.61 18.68
C HIS A 45 9.77 -1.98 18.40
N ALA A 46 10.13 -3.27 18.52
CA ALA A 46 11.47 -3.75 18.21
C ALA A 46 11.75 -3.84 16.69
N VAL A 47 10.69 -3.89 15.87
CA VAL A 47 10.78 -4.14 14.42
C VAL A 47 10.42 -2.92 13.59
N ILE A 48 9.53 -2.05 14.10
CA ILE A 48 9.02 -0.88 13.40
C ILE A 48 9.71 0.37 13.98
N PRO A 49 10.78 0.86 13.33
CA PRO A 49 11.54 2.01 13.83
C PRO A 49 10.77 3.35 13.67
N GLU A 50 9.88 3.45 12.68
CA GLU A 50 9.17 4.68 12.35
C GLU A 50 7.72 4.65 12.85
N PRO A 51 7.25 5.64 13.62
CA PRO A 51 5.85 5.75 13.97
C PRO A 51 5.00 6.03 12.71
N VAL A 52 3.87 5.35 12.58
CA VAL A 52 2.90 5.62 11.51
C VAL A 52 2.27 6.99 11.75
N THR A 53 2.62 7.97 10.91
CA THR A 53 2.02 9.31 10.93
C THR A 53 1.19 9.52 9.66
N LEU A 54 -0.14 9.52 9.79
CA LEU A 54 -1.04 10.00 8.74
C LEU A 54 -1.31 11.49 8.96
N ARG A 55 -0.75 12.34 8.11
CA ARG A 55 -0.95 13.80 8.14
C ARG A 55 -2.35 14.17 7.64
N ARG A 56 -2.84 13.48 6.61
CA ARG A 56 -4.11 13.77 5.93
C ARG A 56 -4.95 12.49 5.75
N PRO A 57 -5.72 12.05 6.76
CA PRO A 57 -6.49 10.81 6.68
C PRO A 57 -7.55 10.83 5.57
N LEU A 58 -8.13 11.99 5.24
CA LEU A 58 -9.10 12.10 4.15
C LEU A 58 -8.45 11.83 2.77
N LYS A 59 -7.20 12.27 2.58
CA LYS A 59 -6.41 11.98 1.37
C LYS A 59 -6.04 10.51 1.27
N PHE A 60 -5.87 9.84 2.40
CA PHE A 60 -5.67 8.39 2.42
C PHE A 60 -6.92 7.64 1.95
N VAL A 61 -8.12 8.06 2.37
CA VAL A 61 -9.37 7.50 1.85
C VAL A 61 -9.51 7.76 0.35
N GLN A 62 -9.18 8.97 -0.12
CA GLN A 62 -9.16 9.29 -1.55
C GLN A 62 -8.20 8.36 -2.32
N LEU A 63 -6.99 8.13 -1.81
CA LEU A 63 -6.02 7.20 -2.40
C LEU A 63 -6.61 5.79 -2.53
N LEU A 64 -7.25 5.27 -1.46
CA LEU A 64 -7.87 3.94 -1.49
C LEU A 64 -8.97 3.83 -2.55
N VAL A 65 -9.82 4.86 -2.69
CA VAL A 65 -10.88 4.88 -3.69
C VAL A 65 -10.30 4.93 -5.10
N VAL A 66 -9.32 5.82 -5.35
CA VAL A 66 -8.67 5.94 -6.67
C VAL A 66 -7.97 4.64 -7.05
N ALA A 67 -7.15 4.09 -6.17
CA ALA A 67 -6.45 2.83 -6.39
C ALA A 67 -7.43 1.67 -6.60
N GLY A 68 -8.49 1.58 -5.78
CA GLY A 68 -9.52 0.55 -5.92
C GLY A 68 -10.23 0.59 -7.28
N ILE A 69 -10.61 1.78 -7.74
CA ILE A 69 -11.22 1.97 -9.07
C ILE A 69 -10.25 1.56 -10.18
N ASP A 70 -8.98 1.94 -10.08
CA ASP A 70 -7.97 1.62 -11.10
C ASP A 70 -7.65 0.13 -11.14
N ILE A 71 -7.55 -0.53 -9.98
CA ILE A 71 -7.38 -1.99 -9.89
C ILE A 71 -8.56 -2.70 -10.55
N ILE A 72 -9.80 -2.31 -10.25
CA ILE A 72 -10.99 -2.89 -10.88
C ILE A 72 -10.95 -2.69 -12.40
N ARG A 73 -10.69 -1.46 -12.87
CA ARG A 73 -10.60 -1.14 -14.30
C ARG A 73 -9.52 -1.95 -15.00
N SER A 74 -8.34 -2.09 -14.39
CA SER A 74 -7.25 -2.84 -14.97
C SER A 74 -7.55 -4.36 -15.02
N ASN A 75 -8.20 -4.91 -13.99
CA ASN A 75 -8.67 -6.31 -14.02
C ASN A 75 -9.71 -6.54 -15.14
N LEU A 76 -10.64 -5.60 -15.33
CA LEU A 76 -11.58 -5.65 -16.46
C LEU A 76 -10.88 -5.53 -17.82
N ALA A 77 -9.83 -4.71 -17.92
CA ALA A 77 -9.03 -4.59 -19.14
C ALA A 77 -8.32 -5.92 -19.46
N VAL A 78 -7.69 -6.57 -18.48
CA VAL A 78 -7.10 -7.90 -18.66
C VAL A 78 -8.15 -8.94 -19.06
N LEU A 79 -9.32 -8.94 -18.42
CA LEU A 79 -10.43 -9.80 -18.82
C LEU A 79 -10.82 -9.57 -20.29
N SER A 80 -10.88 -8.32 -20.75
CA SER A 80 -11.20 -7.99 -22.14
C SER A 80 -10.16 -8.51 -23.13
N VAL A 81 -8.87 -8.49 -22.77
CA VAL A 81 -7.76 -9.04 -23.58
C VAL A 81 -7.85 -10.56 -23.67
N LEU A 82 -8.25 -11.24 -22.60
CA LEU A 82 -8.47 -12.69 -22.61
C LEU A 82 -9.64 -13.09 -23.52
N LEU A 83 -10.71 -12.28 -23.56
CA LEU A 83 -11.88 -12.52 -24.42
C LEU A 83 -11.63 -12.14 -25.89
N HIS A 84 -10.77 -11.15 -26.14
CA HIS A 84 -10.44 -10.65 -27.48
C HIS A 84 -8.93 -10.56 -27.65
N PRO A 85 -8.26 -11.66 -28.05
CA PRO A 85 -6.82 -11.70 -28.20
C PRO A 85 -6.34 -10.60 -29.17
N ARG A 86 -5.53 -9.67 -28.66
CA ARG A 86 -4.86 -8.62 -29.45
C ARG A 86 -3.41 -9.03 -29.79
N PRO A 87 -2.77 -8.36 -30.76
CA PRO A 87 -1.35 -8.57 -31.05
C PRO A 87 -0.47 -8.42 -29.80
N ARG A 88 0.70 -9.08 -29.85
CA ARG A 88 1.57 -9.35 -28.69
C ARG A 88 1.91 -8.08 -27.90
N PRO A 89 1.61 -8.02 -26.58
CA PRO A 89 2.02 -6.90 -25.74
C PRO A 89 3.55 -6.81 -25.68
N THR A 90 4.06 -5.58 -25.55
CA THR A 90 5.50 -5.34 -25.46
C THR A 90 5.88 -5.12 -24.00
N ALA A 91 6.44 -6.15 -23.37
CA ALA A 91 6.91 -6.02 -22.00
C ALA A 91 8.19 -5.17 -21.92
N GLY A 92 8.35 -4.44 -20.83
CA GLY A 92 9.52 -3.59 -20.62
C GLY A 92 9.76 -3.24 -19.17
N PHE A 93 10.97 -2.77 -18.88
CA PHE A 93 11.35 -2.28 -17.56
C PHE A 93 11.42 -0.75 -17.59
N ILE A 94 10.92 -0.13 -16.53
CA ILE A 94 10.98 1.31 -16.31
C ILE A 94 11.67 1.56 -14.98
N GLU A 95 12.67 2.42 -14.99
CA GLU A 95 13.19 3.02 -13.77
C GLU A 95 12.58 4.41 -13.59
N MET A 96 11.98 4.68 -12.44
CA MET A 96 11.42 5.99 -12.12
C MET A 96 11.96 6.50 -10.79
N LYS A 97 12.35 7.79 -10.74
CA LYS A 97 12.71 8.46 -9.48
C LYS A 97 11.47 8.82 -8.69
N LEU A 98 11.47 8.55 -7.39
CA LEU A 98 10.43 8.92 -6.44
C LEU A 98 10.90 10.05 -5.52
N GLU A 99 10.02 11.00 -5.26
CA GLU A 99 10.13 11.98 -4.18
C GLU A 99 9.69 11.36 -2.84
N LEU A 100 8.80 10.37 -2.89
CA LEU A 100 8.33 9.66 -1.72
C LEU A 100 9.46 8.85 -1.06
N THR A 101 9.78 9.17 0.19
CA THR A 101 10.83 8.48 0.97
C THR A 101 10.29 7.79 2.22
N ASN A 102 9.02 8.02 2.58
CA ASN A 102 8.40 7.38 3.74
C ASN A 102 8.23 5.87 3.51
N THR A 103 8.69 5.06 4.47
CA THR A 103 8.67 3.59 4.35
C THR A 103 7.27 3.02 4.16
N PHE A 104 6.27 3.52 4.88
CA PHE A 104 4.88 3.07 4.73
C PHE A 104 4.27 3.53 3.40
N GLY A 105 4.57 4.76 2.98
CA GLY A 105 4.15 5.28 1.69
C GLY A 105 4.68 4.44 0.52
N LEU A 106 5.98 4.10 0.56
CA LEU A 106 6.63 3.24 -0.43
C LEU A 106 6.01 1.84 -0.45
N ALA A 107 5.76 1.24 0.72
CA ALA A 107 5.09 -0.06 0.80
C ALA A 107 3.67 -0.03 0.21
N ILE A 108 2.90 1.02 0.49
CA ILE A 108 1.56 1.19 -0.08
C ILE A 108 1.64 1.37 -1.61
N LEU A 109 2.57 2.18 -2.10
CA LEU A 109 2.78 2.36 -3.53
C LEU A 109 3.12 1.03 -4.22
N ALA A 110 4.04 0.25 -3.64
CA ALA A 110 4.42 -1.06 -4.15
C ALA A 110 3.22 -2.02 -4.22
N CYS A 111 2.37 -2.03 -3.18
CA CYS A 111 1.15 -2.81 -3.16
C CYS A 111 0.17 -2.36 -4.26
N ILE A 112 -0.06 -1.06 -4.43
CA ILE A 112 -0.98 -0.52 -5.45
C ILE A 112 -0.51 -0.90 -6.87
N LEU A 113 0.78 -0.70 -7.15
CA LEU A 113 1.36 -0.96 -8.46
C LEU A 113 1.39 -2.45 -8.80
N THR A 114 1.60 -3.31 -7.80
CA THR A 114 1.58 -4.76 -7.98
C THR A 114 0.14 -5.31 -8.07
N ALA A 115 -0.81 -4.70 -7.36
CA ALA A 115 -2.21 -5.08 -7.41
C ALA A 115 -2.91 -4.63 -8.70
N THR A 116 -2.34 -3.66 -9.42
CA THR A 116 -2.82 -3.21 -10.73
C THR A 116 -2.25 -4.14 -11.79
N PRO A 117 -3.09 -4.98 -12.46
CA PRO A 117 -2.60 -5.88 -13.50
C PRO A 117 -1.81 -5.14 -14.57
N GLY A 118 -0.70 -5.75 -14.97
CA GLY A 118 0.19 -5.20 -15.99
C GLY A 118 1.42 -4.46 -15.45
N SER A 119 1.62 -4.38 -14.13
CA SER A 119 2.89 -3.92 -13.55
C SER A 119 3.34 -4.78 -12.35
N ALA A 120 4.66 -4.82 -12.11
CA ALA A 120 5.27 -5.48 -10.96
C ALA A 120 6.40 -4.63 -10.39
N TRP A 121 6.34 -4.34 -9.10
CA TRP A 121 7.41 -3.68 -8.36
C TRP A 121 8.55 -4.68 -8.13
N LEU A 122 9.77 -4.36 -8.57
CA LEU A 122 10.90 -5.28 -8.47
C LEU A 122 11.88 -4.86 -7.39
N GLU A 123 12.32 -3.61 -7.42
CA GLU A 123 13.37 -3.12 -6.54
C GLU A 123 13.19 -1.64 -6.25
N TYR A 124 13.54 -1.23 -5.02
CA TYR A 124 13.66 0.16 -4.64
C TYR A 124 15.11 0.45 -4.20
N ASP A 125 15.76 1.33 -4.94
CA ASP A 125 17.07 1.87 -4.59
C ASP A 125 16.88 3.09 -3.69
N ARG A 126 17.23 2.94 -2.41
CA ARG A 126 17.09 4.00 -1.39
C ARG A 126 18.11 5.13 -1.57
N GLU A 127 19.27 4.87 -2.16
CA GLU A 127 20.30 5.91 -2.38
C GLU A 127 19.92 6.81 -3.55
N LYS A 128 19.37 6.21 -4.62
CA LYS A 128 18.93 6.95 -5.81
C LYS A 128 17.49 7.45 -5.70
N SER A 129 16.76 7.03 -4.68
CA SER A 129 15.30 7.15 -4.56
C SER A 129 14.61 6.75 -5.87
N SER A 130 15.00 5.61 -6.44
CA SER A 130 14.42 5.10 -7.69
C SER A 130 13.79 3.74 -7.49
N VAL A 131 12.77 3.45 -8.29
CA VAL A 131 12.13 2.14 -8.33
C VAL A 131 12.24 1.55 -9.72
N LEU A 132 12.58 0.26 -9.77
CA LEU A 132 12.52 -0.56 -10.97
C LEU A 132 11.18 -1.29 -11.03
N ILE A 133 10.47 -1.10 -12.13
CA ILE A 133 9.15 -1.69 -12.37
C ILE A 133 9.16 -2.43 -13.70
N HIS A 134 8.61 -3.63 -13.70
CA HIS A 134 8.29 -4.34 -14.93
C HIS A 134 6.86 -4.02 -15.35
N VAL A 135 6.65 -3.65 -16.61
CA VAL A 135 5.35 -3.35 -17.20
C VAL A 135 5.08 -4.35 -18.32
N PHE A 136 3.90 -4.98 -18.28
CA PHE A 136 3.50 -6.04 -19.20
C PHE A 136 3.24 -5.54 -20.62
N ASP A 137 2.64 -4.35 -20.75
CA ASP A 137 2.35 -3.71 -22.03
C ASP A 137 2.78 -2.25 -22.00
N LEU A 138 4.05 -2.02 -22.36
CA LEU A 138 4.70 -0.72 -22.29
C LEU A 138 4.61 -0.01 -23.64
N VAL A 139 3.76 1.02 -23.71
CA VAL A 139 3.64 1.90 -24.88
C VAL A 139 4.58 3.11 -24.76
N ASP A 140 4.52 3.85 -23.65
CA ASP A 140 5.39 4.98 -23.35
C ASP A 140 5.78 4.98 -21.86
N ALA A 141 7.08 4.84 -21.59
CA ALA A 141 7.63 4.81 -20.23
C ALA A 141 7.49 6.15 -19.50
N ASN A 142 7.65 7.27 -20.19
CA ASN A 142 7.56 8.61 -19.62
C ASN A 142 6.11 8.98 -19.30
N GLU A 143 5.16 8.56 -20.14
CA GLU A 143 3.74 8.72 -19.83
C GLU A 143 3.35 7.88 -18.61
N TRP A 144 3.72 6.60 -18.59
CA TRP A 144 3.41 5.71 -17.47
C TRP A 144 3.96 6.26 -16.15
N ALA A 145 5.24 6.67 -16.12
CA ALA A 145 5.86 7.27 -14.95
C ALA A 145 5.11 8.54 -14.50
N ARG A 146 4.79 9.47 -15.43
CA ARG A 146 4.02 10.68 -15.11
C ARG A 146 2.66 10.37 -14.51
N THR A 147 1.96 9.36 -15.03
CA THR A 147 0.66 8.93 -14.49
C THR A 147 0.78 8.44 -13.06
N ILE A 148 1.75 7.57 -12.76
CA ILE A 148 1.95 7.07 -11.39
C ILE A 148 2.29 8.20 -10.43
N LYS A 149 3.17 9.11 -10.84
CA LYS A 149 3.55 10.28 -10.03
C LYS A 149 2.35 11.19 -9.71
N ALA A 150 1.61 11.57 -10.75
CA ALA A 150 0.48 12.48 -10.63
C ALA A 150 -0.68 11.88 -9.82
N ARG A 151 -0.91 10.56 -9.93
CA ARG A 151 -2.08 9.91 -9.33
C ARG A 151 -1.83 9.35 -7.94
N TYR A 152 -0.70 8.67 -7.73
CA TYR A 152 -0.44 7.95 -6.48
C TYR A 152 0.63 8.63 -5.63
N GLU A 153 1.78 8.96 -6.23
CA GLU A 153 2.88 9.56 -5.47
C GLU A 153 2.46 10.89 -4.83
N THR A 154 1.77 11.74 -5.58
CA THR A 154 1.26 13.03 -5.07
C THR A 154 0.35 12.84 -3.85
N LEU A 155 -0.58 11.88 -3.90
CA LEU A 155 -1.48 11.59 -2.77
C LEU A 155 -0.72 10.99 -1.59
N LEU A 156 0.25 10.11 -1.84
CA LEU A 156 1.06 9.48 -0.80
C LEU A 156 1.98 10.49 -0.11
N LEU A 157 2.55 11.43 -0.87
CA LEU A 157 3.27 12.58 -0.32
C LEU A 157 2.33 13.33 0.62
N GLU A 158 1.15 13.79 0.17
CA GLU A 158 0.20 14.49 1.04
C GLU A 158 -0.23 13.72 2.32
N VAL A 159 -0.26 12.38 2.27
CA VAL A 159 -0.63 11.55 3.42
C VAL A 159 0.50 11.40 4.42
N PHE A 160 1.75 11.22 3.96
CA PHE A 160 2.88 10.81 4.79
C PHE A 160 3.98 11.86 4.96
N GLN A 161 4.06 12.85 4.07
CA GLN A 161 5.13 13.85 3.96
C GLN A 161 4.56 15.26 3.78
#